data_AF-A0A1M4T5E2-F1
#
_entry.id   AF-A0A1M4T5E2-F1
#
_cell.length_a   1.000
_cell.length_b   1.000
_cell.length_c   1.000
_cell.angle_alpha   90.00
_cell.angle_beta   90.00
_cell.angle_gamma   90.00
#
_symmetry.space_group_name_H-M   'P 1'
#
loop_
_entity.id
_entity.type
_entity.pdbx_description
1 polymer ?
#
loop_
_entity_poly.entity_id
_entity_poly.type
_entity_poly.pdbx_seq_one_letter_code
_entity_poly.pdbx_strand_id
1 'polypeptide(L)'
;MKEKTSIFLKWGVIGNGMHVTVAALNTFIEKENLPMMMAMTFLAMGVWFAAGFMLGKSRIKNRETDFLIFGIICILPALIYVIGAQGMQSMSESLTTVQNYNLFYFVGAPILFWNSPFYPIMNLFPDSNIYIQININLIFVVFVVFMGAYLGKAYKISRIKKKRNKIKYADM
;
A
#
# COMPACT_ATOMS: atom_id res chain seq x y z
N MET A 1 14.78 17.65 -7.70
CA MET A 1 13.58 16.97 -8.23
C MET A 1 13.86 15.52 -8.62
N LYS A 2 14.79 15.24 -9.56
CA LYS A 2 15.18 13.88 -9.98
C LYS A 2 15.44 12.89 -8.82
N GLU A 3 16.19 13.33 -7.81
CA GLU A 3 16.52 12.45 -6.68
C GLU A 3 15.34 12.13 -5.76
N LYS A 4 14.38 13.06 -5.61
CA LYS A 4 13.15 12.82 -4.84
C LYS A 4 12.28 11.79 -5.56
N THR A 5 12.09 11.97 -6.87
CA THR A 5 11.37 11.03 -7.72
C THR A 5 12.03 9.65 -7.71
N SER A 6 13.36 9.58 -7.80
CA SER A 6 14.10 8.31 -7.72
C SER A 6 13.87 7.57 -6.40
N ILE A 7 13.88 8.29 -5.27
CA ILE A 7 13.61 7.68 -3.95
C ILE A 7 12.17 7.19 -3.85
N PHE A 8 11.21 7.96 -4.36
CA PHE A 8 9.79 7.59 -4.38
C PHE A 8 9.58 6.34 -5.22
N LEU A 9 10.13 6.32 -6.44
CA LEU A 9 10.06 5.15 -7.31
C LEU A 9 10.72 3.93 -6.65
N LYS A 10 11.92 4.10 -6.07
CA LYS A 10 12.62 3.01 -5.40
C LYS A 10 11.78 2.35 -4.31
N TRP A 11 11.27 3.13 -3.34
CA TRP A 11 10.50 2.56 -2.23
C TRP A 11 9.10 2.13 -2.64
N GLY A 12 8.48 2.79 -3.64
CA GLY A 12 7.20 2.39 -4.19
C GLY A 12 7.27 1.05 -4.92
N VAL A 13 8.31 0.83 -5.73
CA VAL A 13 8.57 -0.45 -6.43
C VAL A 13 8.89 -1.55 -5.43
N ILE A 14 9.76 -1.28 -4.45
CA ILE A 14 10.10 -2.26 -3.40
C ILE A 14 8.85 -2.65 -2.60
N GLY A 15 8.04 -1.67 -2.18
CA GLY A 15 6.80 -1.93 -1.43
C GLY A 15 5.80 -2.75 -2.25
N ASN A 16 5.58 -2.39 -3.51
CA ASN A 16 4.70 -3.16 -4.40
C ASN A 16 5.24 -4.58 -4.65
N GLY A 17 6.53 -4.77 -4.89
CA GLY A 17 7.12 -6.09 -5.09
C GLY A 17 6.99 -6.99 -3.86
N MET A 18 7.21 -6.44 -2.66
CA MET A 18 6.98 -7.17 -1.42
C MET A 18 5.49 -7.48 -1.22
N HIS A 19 4.59 -6.54 -1.50
CA HIS A 19 3.14 -6.76 -1.38
C HIS A 19 2.65 -7.84 -2.35
N VAL A 20 3.16 -7.85 -3.58
CA VAL A 20 2.90 -8.92 -4.56
C VAL A 20 3.36 -10.28 -4.02
N THR A 21 4.48 -10.32 -3.32
CA THR A 21 4.95 -11.56 -2.67
C THR A 21 3.98 -12.00 -1.58
N VAL A 22 3.49 -11.07 -0.74
CA VAL A 22 2.48 -11.39 0.29
C VAL A 22 1.17 -11.86 -0.34
N ALA A 23 0.70 -11.19 -1.40
CA ALA A 23 -0.48 -11.58 -2.15
C ALA A 23 -0.34 -12.97 -2.79
N ALA A 24 0.82 -13.28 -3.36
CA ALA A 24 1.13 -14.59 -3.91
C ALA A 24 1.19 -15.67 -2.82
N LEU A 25 1.77 -15.39 -1.66
CA LEU A 25 1.74 -16.35 -0.55
C LEU A 25 0.31 -16.56 -0.04
N ASN A 26 -0.50 -15.51 -0.05
CA ASN A 26 -1.90 -15.55 0.38
C ASN A 26 -2.77 -16.42 -0.55
N THR A 27 -2.39 -16.66 -1.80
CA THR A 27 -3.15 -17.58 -2.69
C THR A 27 -3.07 -19.04 -2.28
N PHE A 28 -2.09 -19.41 -1.44
CA PHE A 28 -1.94 -20.78 -0.91
C PHE A 28 -2.69 -21.00 0.42
N ILE A 29 -3.36 -19.96 0.93
CA ILE A 29 -4.08 -20.03 2.20
C ILE A 29 -5.58 -20.16 1.92
N GLU A 30 -6.21 -21.12 2.58
CA GLU A 30 -7.67 -21.24 2.57
C GLU A 30 -8.31 -20.05 3.29
N LYS A 31 -9.28 -19.39 2.63
CA LYS A 31 -9.93 -18.19 3.16
C LYS A 31 -10.66 -18.40 4.49
N GLU A 32 -11.00 -19.65 4.81
CA GLU A 32 -11.67 -20.06 6.05
C GLU A 32 -10.70 -20.06 7.25
N ASN A 33 -9.38 -20.11 7.00
CA ASN A 33 -8.36 -20.04 8.04
C ASN A 33 -8.15 -18.57 8.48
N LEU A 34 -9.09 -18.06 9.28
CA LEU A 34 -9.11 -16.68 9.75
C LEU A 34 -7.79 -16.25 10.42
N PRO A 35 -7.15 -17.03 11.32
CA PRO A 35 -5.87 -16.65 11.91
C PRO A 35 -4.78 -16.41 10.86
N MET A 36 -4.68 -17.28 9.85
CA MET A 36 -3.68 -17.15 8.80
C MET A 36 -3.98 -15.98 7.87
N MET A 37 -5.26 -15.76 7.54
CA MET A 37 -5.70 -14.58 6.77
C MET A 37 -5.39 -13.28 7.50
N MET A 38 -5.64 -13.21 8.81
CA MET A 38 -5.26 -12.05 9.63
C MET A 38 -3.75 -11.84 9.65
N ALA A 39 -2.96 -12.91 9.78
CA ALA A 39 -1.50 -12.82 9.72
C ALA A 39 -1.03 -12.24 8.37
N MET A 40 -1.65 -12.63 7.26
CA MET A 40 -1.36 -12.05 5.95
C MET A 40 -1.76 -10.58 5.83
N THR A 41 -2.88 -10.16 6.43
CA THR A 41 -3.23 -8.74 6.54
C THR A 41 -2.17 -7.97 7.32
N PHE A 42 -1.74 -8.47 8.47
CA PHE A 42 -0.67 -7.85 9.26
C PHE A 42 0.66 -7.78 8.51
N LEU A 43 1.01 -8.83 7.76
CA LEU A 43 2.21 -8.86 6.95
C LEU A 43 2.14 -7.83 5.81
N ALA A 44 1.01 -7.74 5.11
CA ALA A 44 0.79 -6.73 4.07
C ALA A 44 0.88 -5.31 4.65
N MET A 45 0.24 -5.05 5.79
CA MET A 45 0.39 -3.77 6.51
C MET A 45 1.84 -3.50 6.91
N GLY A 46 2.56 -4.52 7.39
CA GLY A 46 3.97 -4.43 7.75
C GLY A 46 4.85 -4.04 6.57
N VAL A 47 4.60 -4.59 5.38
CA VAL A 47 5.28 -4.22 4.13
C VAL A 47 5.08 -2.74 3.82
N TRP A 48 3.83 -2.27 3.82
CA TRP A 48 3.50 -0.88 3.49
C TRP A 48 4.05 0.10 4.54
N PHE A 49 3.95 -0.26 5.82
CA PHE A 49 4.53 0.50 6.92
C PHE A 49 6.05 0.60 6.78
N ALA A 50 6.73 -0.52 6.46
CA ALA A 50 8.17 -0.56 6.27
C ALA A 50 8.62 0.29 5.08
N ALA A 51 7.90 0.24 3.95
CA ALA A 51 8.16 1.09 2.79
C ALA A 51 8.05 2.58 3.15
N GLY A 52 6.98 2.96 3.86
CA GLY A 52 6.81 4.30 4.42
C GLY A 52 7.96 4.69 5.35
N PHE A 53 8.29 3.84 6.33
CA PHE A 53 9.36 4.09 7.30
C PHE A 53 10.71 4.32 6.65
N MET A 54 11.06 3.49 5.65
CA MET A 54 12.30 3.62 4.91
C MET A 54 12.35 4.92 4.09
N LEU A 55 11.21 5.34 3.52
CA LEU A 55 11.08 6.66 2.91
C LEU A 55 11.31 7.77 3.96
N GLY A 56 10.63 7.73 5.09
CA GLY A 56 10.75 8.75 6.15
C GLY A 56 12.16 8.89 6.72
N LYS A 57 12.87 7.77 6.83
CA LYS A 57 14.29 7.72 7.21
C LYS A 57 15.20 8.28 6.11
N SER A 58 14.76 8.25 4.85
CA SER A 58 15.49 8.82 3.71
C SER A 58 15.27 10.34 3.62
N ARG A 59 16.37 11.10 3.63
CA ARG A 59 16.44 12.59 3.61
C ARG A 59 15.76 13.33 4.79
N ILE A 60 16.12 14.59 4.98
CA ILE A 60 15.65 15.47 6.09
C ILE A 60 14.65 16.51 5.56
N LYS A 61 14.60 16.69 4.23
CA LYS A 61 13.85 17.78 3.57
C LYS A 61 12.43 17.42 3.14
N ASN A 62 11.92 16.22 3.45
CA ASN A 62 10.57 15.82 3.04
C ASN A 62 9.53 16.50 3.94
N ARG A 63 8.57 17.19 3.32
CA ARG A 63 7.39 17.75 3.98
C ARG A 63 6.39 16.63 4.27
N GLU A 64 5.45 16.84 5.18
CA GLU A 64 4.42 15.83 5.49
C GLU A 64 3.53 15.52 4.27
N THR A 65 3.28 16.54 3.44
CA THR A 65 2.61 16.38 2.13
C THR A 65 3.32 15.39 1.22
N ASP A 66 4.65 15.26 1.33
CA ASP A 66 5.43 14.32 0.52
C ASP A 66 5.15 12.87 0.89
N PHE A 67 4.80 12.61 2.16
CA PHE A 67 4.45 11.28 2.64
C PHE A 67 3.06 10.86 2.15
N LEU A 68 2.11 11.80 2.12
CA LEU A 68 0.78 11.57 1.56
C LEU A 68 0.86 11.28 0.06
N ILE A 69 1.62 12.09 -0.69
CA ILE A 69 1.87 11.86 -2.12
C ILE A 69 2.49 10.48 -2.36
N PHE A 70 3.45 10.08 -1.53
CA PHE A 70 4.04 8.75 -1.63
C PHE A 70 3.04 7.62 -1.38
N GLY A 71 2.14 7.77 -0.39
CA GLY A 71 1.05 6.83 -0.16
C GLY A 71 0.16 6.66 -1.40
N ILE A 72 -0.21 7.77 -2.06
CA ILE A 72 -0.98 7.75 -3.31
C ILE A 72 -0.21 7.02 -4.43
N ILE A 73 1.10 7.27 -4.55
CA ILE A 73 1.94 6.58 -5.54
C ILE A 73 2.01 5.08 -5.29
N CYS A 74 2.02 4.64 -4.02
CA CYS A 74 2.06 3.23 -3.66
C CYS A 74 0.82 2.47 -4.15
N ILE A 75 -0.36 3.10 -4.06
CA ILE A 75 -1.63 2.50 -4.47
C ILE A 75 -1.96 2.72 -5.95
N LEU A 76 -1.21 3.58 -6.66
CA LEU A 76 -1.52 4.00 -8.02
C LEU A 76 -1.74 2.82 -9.00
N PRO A 77 -0.92 1.74 -9.00
CA PRO A 77 -1.17 0.60 -9.88
C PRO A 77 -2.56 -0.02 -9.66
N ALA A 78 -2.94 -0.27 -8.40
CA ALA A 78 -4.23 -0.85 -8.07
C ALA A 78 -5.38 0.14 -8.32
N LEU A 79 -5.17 1.43 -8.02
CA LEU A 79 -6.15 2.49 -8.21
C LEU A 79 -6.56 2.63 -9.68
N ILE A 80 -5.63 2.50 -10.62
CA ILE A 80 -5.93 2.53 -12.07
C ILE A 80 -6.91 1.41 -12.45
N TYR A 81 -6.66 0.19 -11.99
CA TYR A 81 -7.57 -0.93 -12.25
C TYR A 81 -8.94 -0.72 -11.61
N VAL A 82 -8.99 -0.21 -10.38
CA VAL A 82 -10.25 0.04 -9.66
C VAL A 82 -11.10 1.10 -10.36
N ILE A 83 -10.51 2.22 -10.78
CA ILE A 83 -11.21 3.27 -11.54
C ILE A 83 -11.71 2.69 -12.88
N GLY A 84 -10.87 1.91 -13.55
CA GLY A 84 -11.27 1.20 -14.77
C GLY A 84 -12.48 0.31 -14.54
N ALA A 85 -12.46 -0.53 -13.49
CA ALA A 85 -13.56 -1.43 -13.15
C ALA A 85 -14.87 -0.68 -12.88
N GLN A 86 -14.81 0.41 -12.09
CA GLN A 86 -15.96 1.24 -11.77
C GLN A 86 -16.53 1.94 -13.01
N GLY A 87 -15.67 2.46 -13.88
CA GLY A 87 -16.08 3.07 -15.14
C GLY A 87 -16.78 2.06 -16.04
N MET A 88 -16.25 0.85 -16.16
CA MET A 88 -16.83 -0.20 -16.98
C MET A 88 -18.15 -0.75 -16.44
N GLN A 89 -18.31 -0.84 -15.12
CA GLN A 89 -19.58 -1.23 -14.49
C GLN A 89 -20.71 -0.27 -14.91
N SER A 90 -20.41 1.01 -15.11
CA SER A 90 -21.40 2.01 -15.51
C SER A 90 -21.84 1.90 -16.99
N MET A 91 -21.10 1.14 -17.80
CA MET A 91 -21.29 1.07 -19.26
C MET A 91 -21.87 -0.28 -19.73
N SER A 92 -22.04 -1.27 -18.84
CA SER A 92 -22.32 -2.65 -19.24
C SER A 92 -23.80 -3.02 -19.12
N GLU A 93 -24.62 -2.71 -20.13
CA GLU A 93 -25.99 -3.25 -20.21
C GLU A 93 -26.07 -4.57 -21.02
N SER A 94 -25.06 -4.96 -21.83
CA SER A 94 -25.03 -6.28 -22.50
C SER A 94 -23.66 -6.67 -23.08
N LEU A 95 -22.74 -7.12 -22.23
CA LEU A 95 -21.45 -7.67 -22.69
C LEU A 95 -21.57 -9.14 -23.08
N THR A 96 -20.90 -9.53 -24.18
CA THR A 96 -20.77 -10.94 -24.59
C THR A 96 -19.92 -11.73 -23.58
N THR A 97 -20.04 -13.06 -23.57
CA THR A 97 -19.26 -13.94 -22.67
C THR A 97 -17.75 -13.75 -22.81
N VAL A 98 -17.24 -13.57 -24.04
CA VAL A 98 -15.81 -13.34 -24.30
C VAL A 98 -15.36 -11.98 -23.75
N GLN A 99 -16.20 -10.94 -23.88
CA GLN A 99 -15.90 -9.62 -23.30
C GLN A 99 -15.89 -9.68 -21.78
N ASN A 100 -16.85 -10.36 -21.15
CA ASN A 100 -16.87 -10.56 -19.70
C ASN A 100 -15.63 -11.31 -19.20
N TYR A 101 -15.22 -12.36 -19.92
CA TYR A 101 -14.01 -13.12 -19.59
C TYR A 101 -12.77 -12.24 -19.65
N ASN A 102 -12.56 -11.51 -20.76
CA ASN A 102 -11.43 -10.61 -20.91
C ASN A 102 -11.41 -9.53 -19.82
N LEU A 103 -12.57 -8.98 -19.46
CA LEU A 103 -12.68 -7.98 -18.41
C LEU A 103 -12.30 -8.49 -17.04
N PHE A 104 -12.71 -9.72 -16.73
CA PHE A 104 -12.28 -10.37 -15.50
C PHE A 104 -10.76 -10.50 -15.45
N TYR A 105 -10.08 -10.99 -16.49
CA TYR A 105 -8.62 -11.18 -16.43
C TYR A 105 -7.82 -9.88 -16.48
N PHE A 106 -8.24 -8.90 -17.27
CA PHE A 106 -7.51 -7.63 -17.40
C PHE A 106 -7.74 -6.67 -16.23
N VAL A 107 -8.93 -6.69 -15.62
CA VAL A 107 -9.32 -5.72 -14.60
C VAL A 107 -9.59 -6.41 -13.27
N GLY A 108 -10.46 -7.43 -13.26
CA GLY A 108 -10.88 -8.12 -12.04
C GLY A 108 -9.74 -8.85 -11.31
N ALA A 109 -8.96 -9.65 -12.04
CA ALA A 109 -7.92 -10.50 -11.46
C ALA A 109 -6.80 -9.68 -10.78
N PRO A 110 -6.25 -8.61 -11.39
CA PRO A 110 -5.30 -7.73 -10.70
C PRO A 110 -5.86 -7.11 -9.42
N ILE A 111 -7.12 -6.66 -9.44
CA ILE A 111 -7.78 -6.04 -8.28
C ILE A 111 -7.94 -7.06 -7.15
N LEU A 112 -8.50 -8.24 -7.46
CA LEU A 112 -8.73 -9.30 -6.48
C LEU A 112 -7.41 -9.83 -5.91
N PHE A 113 -6.40 -10.00 -6.75
CA PHE A 113 -5.08 -10.44 -6.32
C PHE A 113 -4.45 -9.46 -5.34
N TRP A 114 -4.38 -8.17 -5.69
CA TRP A 114 -3.79 -7.14 -4.85
C TRP A 114 -4.53 -6.98 -3.51
N ASN A 115 -5.86 -7.13 -3.51
CA ASN A 115 -6.68 -7.01 -2.30
C ASN A 115 -6.74 -8.29 -1.47
N SER A 116 -6.28 -9.44 -1.99
CA SER A 116 -6.47 -10.72 -1.32
C SER A 116 -5.94 -10.77 0.13
N PRO A 117 -4.79 -10.17 0.49
CA PRO A 117 -4.32 -10.17 1.88
C PRO A 117 -5.17 -9.30 2.80
N PHE A 118 -6.01 -8.42 2.27
CA PHE A 118 -6.91 -7.54 3.01
C PHE A 118 -8.33 -8.09 3.13
N TYR A 119 -8.55 -9.35 2.75
CA TYR A 119 -9.86 -9.99 2.85
C TYR A 119 -10.51 -9.89 4.26
N PRO A 120 -9.78 -10.02 5.38
CA PRO A 120 -10.35 -9.78 6.71
C PRO A 120 -10.94 -8.37 6.89
N ILE A 121 -10.34 -7.34 6.28
CA ILE A 121 -10.86 -5.97 6.33
C ILE A 121 -12.14 -5.85 5.50
N MET A 122 -12.17 -6.47 4.33
CA MET A 122 -13.35 -6.50 3.47
C MET A 122 -14.55 -7.15 4.18
N ASN A 123 -14.30 -8.21 4.94
CA ASN A 123 -15.33 -8.92 5.72
C ASN A 123 -15.85 -8.14 6.94
N LEU A 124 -15.26 -7.00 7.31
CA LEU A 124 -15.85 -6.11 8.33
C LEU A 124 -17.10 -5.39 7.79
N PHE A 125 -17.25 -5.30 6.47
CA PHE A 125 -18.36 -4.60 5.82
C PHE A 125 -19.03 -5.49 4.75
N PRO A 126 -19.55 -6.68 5.10
CA PRO A 126 -19.98 -7.69 4.14
C PRO A 126 -21.13 -7.21 3.24
N ASP A 127 -22.00 -6.34 3.76
CA ASP A 127 -23.14 -5.79 3.02
C ASP A 127 -22.77 -4.62 2.09
N SER A 128 -21.52 -4.15 2.15
CA SER A 128 -21.04 -3.07 1.29
C SER A 128 -20.69 -3.56 -0.10
N ASN A 129 -20.85 -2.69 -1.09
CA ASN A 129 -20.37 -2.94 -2.44
C ASN A 129 -18.85 -3.25 -2.42
N ILE A 130 -18.43 -4.29 -3.15
CA ILE A 130 -17.03 -4.74 -3.23
C ILE A 130 -16.06 -3.61 -3.59
N TYR A 131 -16.47 -2.66 -4.44
CA TYR A 131 -15.65 -1.51 -4.81
C TYR A 131 -15.46 -0.52 -3.64
N ILE A 132 -16.44 -0.39 -2.74
CA ILE A 132 -16.29 0.40 -1.52
C ILE A 132 -15.27 -0.28 -0.59
N GLN A 133 -15.37 -1.60 -0.42
CA GLN A 133 -14.42 -2.37 0.39
C GLN A 133 -12.98 -2.24 -0.15
N ILE A 134 -12.81 -2.34 -1.47
CA ILE A 134 -11.50 -2.14 -2.12
C ILE A 134 -10.98 -0.72 -1.91
N ASN A 135 -11.84 0.31 -2.03
CA ASN A 135 -11.44 1.69 -1.77
C ASN A 135 -11.00 1.91 -0.31
N ILE A 136 -11.68 1.28 0.65
CA ILE A 136 -11.28 1.29 2.06
C ILE A 136 -9.86 0.70 2.20
N ASN A 137 -9.57 -0.45 1.57
CA ASN A 137 -8.24 -1.04 1.60
C ASN A 137 -7.17 -0.11 1.03
N LEU A 138 -7.44 0.53 -0.11
CA LEU A 138 -6.51 1.49 -0.73
C LEU A 138 -6.22 2.67 0.19
N ILE A 139 -7.26 3.30 0.76
CA ILE A 139 -7.12 4.41 1.71
C ILE A 139 -6.34 3.96 2.95
N PHE A 140 -6.62 2.75 3.44
CA PHE A 140 -5.93 2.20 4.59
C PHE A 140 -4.43 1.99 4.32
N VAL A 141 -4.06 1.52 3.12
CA VAL A 141 -2.64 1.46 2.70
C VAL A 141 -2.00 2.85 2.68
N VAL A 142 -2.68 3.87 2.14
CA VAL A 142 -2.18 5.26 2.16
C VAL A 142 -1.90 5.71 3.60
N PHE A 143 -2.83 5.43 4.51
CA PHE A 143 -2.70 5.77 5.93
C PHE A 143 -1.51 5.05 6.60
N VAL A 144 -1.36 3.74 6.39
CA VAL A 144 -0.26 2.94 6.94
C VAL A 144 1.09 3.40 6.41
N VAL A 145 1.21 3.69 5.11
CA VAL A 145 2.42 4.25 4.49
C VAL A 145 2.75 5.61 5.09
N PHE A 146 1.76 6.48 5.24
CA PHE A 146 1.93 7.81 5.84
C PHE A 146 2.44 7.73 7.28
N MET A 147 1.82 6.87 8.11
CA MET A 147 2.26 6.63 9.49
C MET A 147 3.70 6.13 9.55
N GLY A 148 4.04 5.13 8.71
CA GLY A 148 5.40 4.62 8.60
C GLY A 148 6.39 5.72 8.29
N ALA A 149 6.10 6.56 7.28
CA ALA A 149 6.97 7.66 6.88
C ALA A 149 7.12 8.74 7.96
N TYR A 150 6.04 9.08 8.66
CA TYR A 150 6.09 10.01 9.77
C TYR A 150 7.01 9.51 10.90
N LEU A 151 6.85 8.25 11.31
CA LEU A 151 7.70 7.62 12.32
C LEU A 151 9.16 7.48 11.86
N GLY A 152 9.39 7.14 10.59
CA GLY A 152 10.73 7.10 10.00
C GLY A 152 11.45 8.45 10.06
N LYS A 153 10.73 9.54 9.80
CA LYS A 153 11.25 10.91 9.95
C LYS A 153 11.57 11.24 11.41
N ALA A 154 10.65 10.95 12.33
CA ALA A 154 10.84 11.20 13.76
C ALA A 154 12.06 10.43 14.30
N TYR A 155 12.20 9.16 13.94
CA TYR A 155 13.34 8.31 14.30
C TYR A 155 14.67 8.92 13.84
N LYS A 156 14.73 9.40 12.60
CA LYS A 156 15.93 10.04 12.06
C LYS A 156 16.29 11.33 12.80
N ILE A 157 15.31 12.20 13.05
CA ILE A 157 15.52 13.46 13.77
C ILE A 157 16.09 13.18 15.16
N SER A 158 15.52 12.20 15.87
CA SER A 158 16.00 11.77 17.19
C SER A 158 17.47 11.30 17.15
N ARG A 159 17.83 10.46 16.17
CA ARG A 159 19.22 10.00 15.96
C ARG A 159 20.20 11.16 15.71
N ILE A 160 19.82 12.15 14.92
CA ILE A 160 20.66 13.32 14.62
C ILE A 160 20.85 14.19 15.87
N LYS A 161 19.78 14.46 16.62
CA LYS A 161 19.85 15.20 17.89
C LYS A 161 20.78 14.50 18.88
N LYS A 162 20.65 13.19 19.05
CA LYS A 162 21.53 12.38 19.92
C LYS A 162 23.00 12.45 19.50
N LYS A 163 23.29 12.41 18.19
CA LYS A 163 24.66 12.55 17.68
C LYS A 163 25.26 13.94 17.94
N ARG A 164 24.48 15.01 17.74
CA ARG A 164 24.93 16.39 18.03
C ARG A 164 25.24 16.60 19.50
N ASN A 165 24.38 16.11 20.39
CA ASN A 165 24.62 16.23 21.83
C ASN A 165 25.89 15.49 22.24
N LYS A 166 26.13 14.27 21.73
CA LYS A 166 27.38 13.53 22.00
C LYS A 166 28.64 14.28 21.61
N ILE A 167 28.65 14.98 20.46
CA ILE A 167 29.80 15.77 20.02
C ILE A 167 30.00 16.96 20.97
N LYS A 168 28.93 17.69 21.30
CA LYS A 168 28.99 18.84 22.22
C LYS A 168 29.56 18.48 23.60
N TYR A 169 29.30 17.28 24.11
CA TYR A 169 29.86 16.81 25.40
C TYR A 169 31.27 16.23 25.28
N ALA A 170 31.74 15.90 24.07
CA ALA A 170 33.12 15.44 23.86
C ALA A 170 34.11 16.62 23.71
N ASP A 171 33.59 17.80 23.34
CA ASP A 171 34.36 19.05 23.18
C ASP A 171 34.37 19.92 24.46
N MET A 172 33.73 19.47 25.55
CA MET A 172 33.70 20.10 26.88
C MET A 172 34.62 19.35 27.83
#